data_AF-A0A3D1YGR5-F1
#
_entry.id   AF-A0A3D1YGR5-F1
#
_cell.length_a   1.000
_cell.length_b   1.000
_cell.length_c   1.000
_cell.angle_alpha   90.00
_cell.angle_beta   90.00
_cell.angle_gamma   90.00
#
_symmetry.space_group_name_H-M   'P 1'
#
loop_
_entity.id
_entity.type
_entity.pdbx_description
1 polymer ?
#
loop_
_entity_poly.entity_id
_entity_poly.type
_entity_poly.pdbx_seq_one_letter_code
_entity_poly.pdbx_strand_id
1 'polypeptide(L)'
;MNNLNSLTIETWQPLQWGVNETLMPLEGWEYHTETVETGHEYSVFILVESTNAYLIPEFLTSSAELFKNQKVSITSKILITSAETFNFKHFSELSDFYFGDNIQEKYLYKQIVNFSPDLILICQDNSSHYQPIAKVPVVVCQLNGTPLIDQVKKEIDTIQHSEIRNVLTSKMSRTPAQVITDLISVYGQHLNLINYTQGVGIYGRLLISESLGQISEVSKAIDNTITDSPLNKPNPFGDSPTGANLASTIWAYDLSRHLGSSKWDHLLTSAANLYKINTDSHLPPFPCDPIIRTEDMFYSSAVLGRAYKHHANTGYLDVLDNFYLMVNLQQSTGLFWHSKSSPYVWSRGNGFAVLGLSEYLTYVPENRSLYESIRNQFLSFFKNIVEYQDISGGFHELLDTPSSYLEFTSTCIIGYAALRGKSLGLLGPEVDALIHGAWNFVKARVDADGNITDACFNTGLQPDLESYYLRPAVSGYDDRSGSMALLFTSELLRAGFNVR
;
A
#
# COMPACT_ATOMS: atom_id res chain seq x y z
N MET A 1 -5.28 8.68 23.75
CA MET A 1 -4.10 7.91 24.21
C MET A 1 -4.58 6.59 24.80
N ASN A 2 -4.84 5.60 23.95
CA ASN A 2 -4.92 4.20 24.37
C ASN A 2 -3.61 3.54 23.93
N ASN A 3 -3.03 2.78 24.85
CA ASN A 3 -1.66 2.26 24.84
C ASN A 3 -1.35 1.37 23.63
N LEU A 4 -0.50 1.87 22.73
CA LEU A 4 0.34 1.03 21.85
C LEU A 4 1.52 0.38 22.61
N ASN A 5 1.67 0.67 23.91
CA ASN A 5 2.79 0.19 24.74
C ASN A 5 2.50 -1.12 25.51
N SER A 6 1.39 -1.84 25.26
CA SER A 6 1.10 -3.06 26.06
C SER A 6 0.14 -4.08 25.43
N LEU A 7 0.18 -4.28 24.11
CA LEU A 7 -0.54 -5.39 23.48
C LEU A 7 0.48 -6.44 23.01
N THR A 8 1.09 -7.15 23.96
CA THR A 8 1.76 -8.41 23.66
C THR A 8 0.71 -9.36 23.07
N ILE A 9 0.81 -9.70 21.79
CA ILE A 9 -0.02 -10.74 21.17
C ILE A 9 0.66 -12.08 21.42
N GLU A 10 0.78 -12.44 22.70
CA GLU A 10 1.34 -13.71 23.16
C GLU A 10 0.41 -14.91 22.87
N THR A 11 -0.43 -14.79 21.85
CA THR A 11 -1.40 -15.80 21.41
C THR A 11 -1.36 -15.93 19.90
N TRP A 12 -1.35 -17.16 19.43
CA TRP A 12 -1.44 -17.46 18.01
C TRP A 12 -2.73 -16.90 17.41
N GLN A 13 -2.60 -16.12 16.35
CA GLN A 13 -3.71 -15.64 15.53
C GLN A 13 -3.84 -16.53 14.31
N PRO A 14 -5.03 -17.06 13.99
CA PRO A 14 -5.24 -17.77 12.74
C PRO A 14 -5.07 -16.78 11.58
N LEU A 15 -4.38 -17.21 10.54
CA LEU A 15 -4.32 -16.47 9.29
C LEU A 15 -5.64 -16.66 8.54
N GLN A 16 -6.36 -15.56 8.33
CA GLN A 16 -7.66 -15.54 7.64
C GLN A 16 -7.43 -15.42 6.14
N TRP A 17 -7.35 -16.53 5.40
CA TRP A 17 -6.91 -16.48 4.00
C TRP A 17 -8.01 -16.08 2.98
N GLY A 18 -9.20 -15.65 3.44
CA GLY A 18 -10.36 -15.34 2.59
C GLY A 18 -11.36 -16.50 2.50
N VAL A 19 -12.31 -16.43 1.55
CA VAL A 19 -13.41 -17.41 1.40
C VAL A 19 -13.35 -18.23 0.11
N ASN A 20 -12.33 -18.06 -0.74
CA ASN A 20 -12.23 -18.73 -2.03
C ASN A 20 -11.31 -19.95 -1.97
N GLU A 21 -11.89 -21.12 -1.75
CA GLU A 21 -11.20 -22.41 -1.60
C GLU A 21 -10.25 -22.76 -2.78
N THR A 22 -10.53 -22.27 -3.99
CA THR A 22 -9.72 -22.57 -5.19
C THR A 22 -8.39 -21.81 -5.21
N LEU A 23 -8.36 -20.61 -4.63
CA LEU A 23 -7.17 -19.74 -4.58
C LEU A 23 -6.38 -19.88 -3.26
N MET A 24 -6.90 -20.66 -2.30
CA MET A 24 -6.43 -20.76 -0.93
C MET A 24 -5.82 -22.14 -0.62
N PRO A 25 -4.52 -22.35 -0.83
CA PRO A 25 -3.92 -23.65 -0.51
C PRO A 25 -3.42 -23.80 0.94
N LEU A 26 -3.30 -22.73 1.73
CA LEU A 26 -2.57 -22.80 3.01
C LEU A 26 -3.43 -22.35 4.19
N GLU A 27 -3.63 -23.23 5.16
CA GLU A 27 -4.05 -22.86 6.52
C GLU A 27 -2.80 -22.42 7.32
N GLY A 28 -2.94 -21.50 8.27
CA GLY A 28 -1.77 -21.01 9.00
C GLY A 28 -2.09 -20.17 10.22
N TRP A 29 -1.03 -19.85 10.97
CA TRP A 29 -1.09 -19.04 12.19
C TRP A 29 0.11 -18.12 12.29
N GLU A 30 -0.06 -16.98 12.95
CA GLU A 30 0.98 -16.03 13.29
C GLU A 30 1.05 -15.78 14.79
N TYR A 31 2.26 -15.53 15.28
CA TYR A 31 2.54 -15.22 16.68
C TYR A 31 3.50 -14.04 16.74
N HIS A 32 3.17 -13.02 17.53
CA HIS A 32 4.00 -11.84 17.67
C HIS A 32 4.11 -11.43 19.13
N THR A 33 5.33 -11.39 19.65
CA THR A 33 5.59 -10.81 20.98
C THR A 33 5.31 -9.31 21.01
N GLU A 34 5.57 -8.59 19.92
CA GLU A 34 5.36 -7.15 19.80
C GLU A 34 4.24 -6.84 18.80
N THR A 35 3.59 -5.68 18.94
CA THR A 35 2.50 -5.26 18.03
C THR A 35 2.97 -4.88 16.63
N VAL A 36 4.26 -4.58 16.48
CA VAL A 36 4.86 -4.11 15.23
C VAL A 36 6.18 -4.84 15.05
N GLU A 37 6.39 -5.42 13.87
CA GLU A 37 7.69 -5.98 13.53
C GLU A 37 8.72 -4.88 13.28
N THR A 38 9.79 -4.90 14.07
CA THR A 38 10.91 -3.96 13.94
C THR A 38 12.10 -4.56 13.18
N GLY A 39 12.10 -5.88 13.00
CA GLY A 39 13.25 -6.61 12.48
C GLY A 39 14.28 -6.96 13.55
N HIS A 40 14.12 -6.49 14.80
CA HIS A 40 14.97 -6.88 15.92
C HIS A 40 14.49 -8.16 16.62
N GLU A 41 13.24 -8.57 16.39
CA GLU A 41 12.71 -9.83 16.90
C GLU A 41 13.38 -10.99 16.16
N TYR A 42 13.59 -12.11 16.84
CA TYR A 42 13.96 -13.35 16.17
C TYR A 42 12.74 -13.93 15.44
N SER A 43 12.94 -14.34 14.20
CA SER A 43 11.83 -14.71 13.31
C SER A 43 11.92 -16.16 12.82
N VAL A 44 10.89 -16.96 13.07
CA VAL A 44 10.83 -18.37 12.67
C VAL A 44 9.64 -18.65 11.77
N PHE A 45 9.91 -19.18 10.59
CA PHE A 45 8.88 -19.61 9.63
C PHE A 45 8.77 -21.13 9.61
N ILE A 46 7.62 -21.66 10.00
CA ILE A 46 7.38 -23.09 10.15
C ILE A 46 6.47 -23.56 9.03
N LEU A 47 6.96 -24.53 8.27
CA LEU A 47 6.22 -25.20 7.22
C LEU A 47 5.83 -26.60 7.69
N VAL A 48 4.54 -26.91 7.66
CA VAL A 48 4.02 -28.21 8.07
C VAL A 48 3.39 -28.89 6.87
N GLU A 49 3.84 -30.11 6.56
CA GLU A 49 3.20 -30.91 5.52
C GLU A 49 1.73 -31.18 5.89
N SER A 50 0.82 -31.09 4.92
CA SER A 50 -0.63 -31.25 5.15
C SER A 50 -1.01 -32.59 5.78
N THR A 51 -0.26 -33.66 5.50
CA THR A 51 -0.39 -34.98 6.15
C THR A 51 -0.12 -34.93 7.66
N ASN A 52 0.62 -33.92 8.12
CA ASN A 52 1.06 -33.70 9.50
C ASN A 52 0.31 -32.56 10.22
N ALA A 53 -0.76 -32.03 9.61
CA ALA A 53 -1.59 -30.96 10.18
C ALA A 53 -2.19 -31.32 11.56
N TYR A 54 -2.34 -32.61 11.86
CA TYR A 54 -2.88 -33.09 13.15
C TYR A 54 -2.03 -32.69 14.36
N LEU A 55 -0.76 -32.33 14.16
CA LEU A 55 0.16 -31.90 15.22
C LEU A 55 -0.06 -30.44 15.66
N ILE A 56 -0.71 -29.64 14.82
CA ILE A 56 -0.82 -28.19 15.02
C ILE A 56 -1.49 -27.81 16.35
N PRO A 57 -2.64 -28.38 16.76
CA PRO A 57 -3.32 -27.93 17.98
C PRO A 57 -2.45 -28.06 19.25
N GLU A 58 -1.72 -29.17 19.37
CA GLU A 58 -0.77 -29.41 20.46
C GLU A 58 0.44 -28.47 20.36
N PHE A 59 0.95 -28.26 19.15
CA PHE A 59 2.07 -27.35 18.91
C PHE A 59 1.73 -25.90 19.26
N LEU A 60 0.58 -25.37 18.81
CA LEU A 60 0.15 -24.00 19.13
C LEU A 60 0.07 -23.77 20.64
N THR A 61 -0.47 -24.76 21.38
CA THR A 61 -0.59 -24.71 22.84
C THR A 61 0.79 -24.70 23.51
N SER A 62 1.65 -25.64 23.12
CA SER A 62 2.97 -25.83 23.76
C SER A 62 3.97 -24.73 23.37
N SER A 63 3.89 -24.22 22.13
CA SER A 63 4.77 -23.16 21.62
C SER A 63 4.43 -21.79 22.18
N ALA A 64 3.16 -21.49 22.45
CA ALA A 64 2.79 -20.21 23.05
C ALA A 64 3.46 -20.01 24.42
N GLU A 65 3.48 -21.04 25.26
CA GLU A 65 4.20 -21.00 26.55
C GLU A 65 5.72 -20.92 26.36
N LEU A 66 6.27 -21.66 25.39
CA LEU A 66 7.68 -21.60 25.06
C LEU A 66 8.10 -20.18 24.67
N PHE A 67 7.42 -19.59 23.69
CA PHE A 67 7.75 -18.27 23.14
C PHE A 67 7.57 -17.16 24.17
N LYS A 68 6.51 -17.23 24.98
CA LYS A 68 6.27 -16.30 26.09
C LYS A 68 7.38 -16.30 27.14
N ASN A 69 8.04 -17.44 27.36
CA ASN A 69 9.12 -17.57 28.34
C ASN A 69 10.50 -17.15 27.78
N GLN A 70 10.59 -16.80 26.51
CA GLN A 70 11.85 -16.35 25.91
C GLN A 70 12.19 -14.94 26.39
N LYS A 71 13.48 -14.69 26.62
CA LYS A 71 13.97 -13.36 27.04
C LYS A 71 14.07 -12.36 25.88
N VAL A 72 13.83 -12.84 24.67
CA VAL A 72 13.97 -12.12 23.42
C VAL A 72 12.61 -12.07 22.73
N SER A 73 12.33 -10.97 22.04
CA SER A 73 11.12 -10.84 21.23
C SER A 73 11.18 -11.81 20.06
N ILE A 74 10.07 -12.51 19.83
CA ILE A 74 9.90 -13.50 18.76
C ILE A 74 8.71 -13.11 17.90
N THR A 75 8.88 -13.32 16.59
CA THR A 75 7.77 -13.43 15.63
C THR A 75 7.83 -14.82 15.00
N SER A 76 6.68 -15.46 14.79
CA SER A 76 6.62 -16.77 14.15
C SER A 76 5.39 -16.93 13.27
N LYS A 77 5.59 -17.59 12.12
CA LYS A 77 4.51 -17.92 11.18
C LYS A 77 4.51 -19.42 10.91
N ILE A 78 3.34 -20.05 10.97
CA ILE A 78 3.12 -21.45 10.59
C ILE A 78 2.27 -21.47 9.32
N LEU A 79 2.68 -22.22 8.31
CA LEU A 79 1.86 -22.54 7.14
C LEU A 79 1.76 -24.05 6.93
N ILE A 80 0.55 -24.53 6.68
CA ILE A 80 0.27 -25.90 6.25
C ILE A 80 0.34 -25.94 4.72
N THR A 81 1.14 -26.83 4.15
CA THR A 81 1.33 -26.92 2.70
C THR A 81 1.45 -28.36 2.20
N SER A 82 1.23 -28.58 0.91
CA SER A 82 1.36 -29.91 0.30
C SER A 82 2.82 -30.34 0.19
N ALA A 83 3.09 -31.64 0.22
CA ALA A 83 4.43 -32.19 -0.01
C ALA A 83 5.05 -31.73 -1.35
N GLU A 84 4.22 -31.50 -2.36
CA GLU A 84 4.65 -31.02 -3.68
C GLU A 84 5.24 -29.60 -3.63
N THR A 85 4.72 -28.75 -2.73
CA THR A 85 5.23 -27.38 -2.53
C THR A 85 6.67 -27.39 -2.03
N PHE A 86 7.12 -28.45 -1.34
CA PHE A 86 8.50 -28.61 -0.89
C PHE A 86 9.47 -29.03 -1.99
N ASN A 87 8.98 -29.51 -3.15
CA ASN A 87 9.83 -29.94 -4.26
C ASN A 87 10.28 -28.75 -5.12
N PHE A 88 10.86 -27.73 -4.46
CA PHE A 88 11.38 -26.48 -5.03
C PHE A 88 12.45 -26.74 -6.09
N LYS A 89 12.04 -27.03 -7.32
CA LYS A 89 12.96 -27.29 -8.44
C LYS A 89 13.32 -26.04 -9.24
N HIS A 90 12.79 -24.87 -8.88
CA HIS A 90 12.94 -23.68 -9.70
C HIS A 90 13.41 -22.47 -8.89
N PHE A 91 14.74 -22.33 -8.78
CA PHE A 91 15.41 -21.06 -8.46
C PHE A 91 15.30 -20.05 -9.61
N SER A 92 14.13 -19.92 -10.24
CA SER A 92 13.86 -18.73 -11.03
C SER A 92 13.62 -17.61 -10.02
N GLU A 93 14.45 -16.56 -10.04
CA GLU A 93 14.05 -15.26 -9.50
C GLU A 93 12.61 -15.02 -9.94
N LEU A 94 11.75 -14.59 -9.01
CA LEU A 94 10.38 -14.25 -9.34
C LEU A 94 10.41 -13.27 -10.51
N SER A 95 10.13 -13.73 -11.73
CA SER A 95 9.76 -12.83 -12.81
C SER A 95 8.53 -12.07 -12.34
N ASP A 96 8.38 -10.81 -12.76
CA ASP A 96 7.31 -9.87 -12.38
C ASP A 96 5.87 -10.33 -12.74
N PHE A 97 5.57 -11.62 -12.73
CA PHE A 97 4.29 -12.22 -13.08
C PHE A 97 4.03 -13.51 -12.27
N TYR A 98 2.91 -13.53 -11.52
CA TYR A 98 2.35 -14.72 -10.88
C TYR A 98 1.71 -15.70 -11.89
N PHE A 99 1.75 -15.40 -13.19
CA PHE A 99 1.23 -16.28 -14.23
C PHE A 99 2.19 -17.46 -14.49
N GLY A 100 1.63 -18.66 -14.75
CA GLY A 100 2.37 -19.87 -15.16
C GLY A 100 2.31 -21.03 -14.16
N ASP A 101 3.14 -22.05 -14.40
CA ASP A 101 3.28 -23.21 -13.51
C ASP A 101 3.88 -22.79 -12.15
N ASN A 102 3.59 -23.55 -11.08
CA ASN A 102 4.16 -23.40 -9.72
C ASN A 102 3.71 -22.15 -8.93
N ILE A 103 2.45 -21.74 -9.07
CA ILE A 103 1.85 -20.62 -8.32
C ILE A 103 2.03 -20.73 -6.79
N GLN A 104 1.93 -21.94 -6.24
CA GLN A 104 2.10 -22.22 -4.80
C GLN A 104 3.53 -21.96 -4.33
N GLU A 105 4.53 -22.32 -5.14
CA GLU A 105 5.95 -22.06 -4.87
C GLU A 105 6.24 -20.55 -4.87
N LYS A 106 5.77 -19.83 -5.90
CA LYS A 106 5.94 -18.37 -6.00
C LYS A 106 5.28 -17.65 -4.82
N TYR A 107 4.08 -18.11 -4.45
CA TYR A 107 3.35 -17.58 -3.32
C TYR A 107 4.10 -17.80 -1.99
N LEU A 108 4.56 -19.03 -1.75
CA LEU A 108 5.32 -19.34 -0.54
C LEU A 108 6.64 -18.55 -0.47
N TYR A 109 7.37 -18.45 -1.58
CA TYR A 109 8.58 -17.61 -1.65
C TYR A 109 8.26 -16.17 -1.24
N LYS A 110 7.13 -15.62 -1.70
CA LYS A 110 6.70 -14.27 -1.33
C LYS A 110 6.37 -14.16 0.16
N GLN A 111 5.66 -15.13 0.72
CA GLN A 111 5.36 -15.15 2.16
C GLN A 111 6.65 -15.18 2.99
N ILE A 112 7.66 -15.94 2.56
CA ILE A 112 8.98 -15.96 3.20
C ILE A 112 9.66 -14.60 3.08
N VAL A 113 9.72 -14.00 1.89
CA VAL A 113 10.35 -12.67 1.71
C VAL A 113 9.65 -11.60 2.54
N ASN A 114 8.32 -11.58 2.54
CA ASN A 114 7.53 -10.59 3.27
C ASN A 114 7.67 -10.71 4.78
N PHE A 115 7.77 -11.95 5.29
CA PHE A 115 7.99 -12.21 6.71
C PHE A 115 9.45 -12.05 7.13
N SER A 116 10.39 -12.14 6.17
CA SER A 116 11.83 -12.01 6.38
C SER A 116 12.36 -12.85 7.56
N PRO A 117 12.16 -14.20 7.56
CA PRO A 117 12.55 -15.03 8.70
C PRO A 117 14.05 -15.18 8.87
N ASP A 118 14.45 -15.47 10.10
CA ASP A 118 15.81 -15.86 10.44
C ASP A 118 16.07 -17.33 10.11
N LEU A 119 15.04 -18.16 10.23
CA LEU A 119 15.10 -19.61 10.00
C LEU A 119 13.79 -20.13 9.44
N ILE A 120 13.89 -21.06 8.49
CA ILE A 120 12.76 -21.85 8.01
C ILE A 120 12.86 -23.26 8.60
N LEU A 121 11.80 -23.71 9.27
CA LEU A 121 11.66 -25.06 9.79
C LEU A 121 10.67 -25.83 8.93
N ILE A 122 11.07 -26.98 8.37
CA ILE A 122 10.17 -27.86 7.60
C ILE A 122 9.88 -29.11 8.44
N CYS A 123 8.62 -29.26 8.81
CA CYS A 123 8.11 -30.40 9.58
C CYS A 123 7.58 -31.47 8.63
N GLN A 124 8.32 -32.56 8.50
CA GLN A 124 7.96 -33.69 7.63
C GLN A 124 8.56 -35.00 8.17
N ASP A 125 8.07 -36.12 7.63
CA ASP A 125 8.53 -37.45 8.02
C ASP A 125 9.87 -37.85 7.39
N ASN A 126 10.15 -37.33 6.19
CA ASN A 126 11.32 -37.72 5.40
C ASN A 126 12.56 -36.88 5.73
N SER A 127 13.72 -37.55 5.70
CA SER A 127 15.03 -36.91 5.84
C SER A 127 15.50 -36.31 4.52
N SER A 128 14.84 -35.23 4.08
CA SER A 128 15.26 -34.45 2.92
C SER A 128 16.27 -33.37 3.33
N HIS A 129 17.14 -32.97 2.41
CA HIS A 129 18.01 -31.81 2.58
C HIS A 129 17.57 -30.70 1.61
N TYR A 130 17.37 -29.49 2.13
CA TYR A 130 16.95 -28.34 1.35
C TYR A 130 18.06 -27.30 1.30
N GLN A 131 18.16 -26.63 0.15
CA GLN A 131 18.95 -25.41 0.03
C GLN A 131 18.23 -24.25 0.75
N PRO A 132 18.96 -23.19 1.13
CA PRO A 132 18.34 -21.96 1.62
C PRO A 132 17.27 -21.41 0.67
N ILE A 133 16.14 -20.96 1.19
CA ILE A 133 15.04 -20.34 0.42
C ILE A 133 15.07 -18.85 0.66
N ALA A 134 15.12 -18.04 -0.40
CA ALA A 134 15.32 -16.59 -0.30
C ALA A 134 16.54 -16.21 0.56
N LYS A 135 17.60 -17.03 0.49
CA LYS A 135 18.82 -16.95 1.33
C LYS A 135 18.59 -17.18 2.84
N VAL A 136 17.42 -17.64 3.24
CA VAL A 136 17.12 -18.04 4.62
C VAL A 136 17.50 -19.51 4.82
N PRO A 137 18.26 -19.85 5.88
CA PRO A 137 18.57 -21.23 6.21
C PRO A 137 17.31 -22.09 6.40
N VAL A 138 17.39 -23.36 6.01
CA VAL A 138 16.30 -24.33 6.16
C VAL A 138 16.77 -25.50 7.02
N VAL A 139 15.99 -25.84 8.05
CA VAL A 139 16.20 -27.01 8.91
C VAL A 139 14.97 -27.90 8.86
N VAL A 140 15.20 -29.22 8.79
CA VAL A 140 14.12 -30.22 8.80
C VAL A 140 13.90 -30.72 10.22
N CYS A 141 12.67 -30.55 10.72
CA CYS A 141 12.21 -31.12 11.98
C CYS A 141 11.61 -32.50 11.71
N GLN A 142 12.30 -33.56 12.13
CA GLN A 142 11.85 -34.94 11.90
C GLN A 142 10.78 -35.32 12.91
N LEU A 143 9.64 -35.81 12.43
CA LEU A 143 8.51 -36.13 13.32
C LEU A 143 8.67 -37.49 14.05
N ASN A 144 9.70 -38.27 13.69
CA ASN A 144 10.03 -39.54 14.32
C ASN A 144 10.96 -39.35 15.53
N GLY A 145 10.43 -39.54 16.74
CA GLY A 145 11.23 -39.62 17.97
C GLY A 145 11.05 -38.40 18.89
N THR A 146 11.78 -37.32 18.65
CA THR A 146 11.77 -36.12 19.51
C THR A 146 10.55 -35.25 19.22
N PRO A 147 9.79 -34.78 20.24
CA PRO A 147 8.66 -33.88 20.03
C PRO A 147 9.03 -32.66 19.19
N LEU A 148 8.12 -32.22 18.30
CA LEU A 148 8.35 -31.07 17.43
C LEU A 148 8.75 -29.80 18.23
N ILE A 149 8.10 -29.58 19.37
CA ILE A 149 8.37 -28.42 20.23
C ILE A 149 9.80 -28.40 20.76
N ASP A 150 10.38 -29.55 21.09
CA ASP A 150 11.75 -29.64 21.60
C ASP A 150 12.77 -29.36 20.50
N GLN A 151 12.49 -29.78 19.26
CA GLN A 151 13.30 -29.46 18.10
C GLN A 151 13.24 -27.97 17.79
N VAL A 152 12.05 -27.39 17.73
CA VAL A 152 11.86 -25.94 17.52
C VAL A 152 12.59 -25.12 18.60
N LYS A 153 12.48 -25.53 19.87
CA LYS A 153 13.19 -24.88 20.98
C LYS A 153 14.70 -24.86 20.78
N LYS A 154 15.29 -26.00 20.43
CA LYS A 154 16.73 -26.12 20.20
C LYS A 154 17.21 -25.16 19.10
N GLU A 155 16.46 -25.06 18.01
CA GLU A 155 16.81 -24.17 16.91
C GLU A 155 16.66 -22.69 17.31
N ILE A 156 15.59 -22.33 18.02
CA ILE A 156 15.40 -20.97 18.57
C ILE A 156 16.52 -20.57 19.53
N ASP A 157 16.97 -21.47 20.41
CA ASP A 157 18.02 -21.18 21.39
C ASP A 157 19.38 -20.85 20.74
N THR A 158 19.56 -21.17 19.45
CA THR A 158 20.82 -20.97 18.70
C THR A 158 20.67 -20.13 17.44
N ILE A 159 19.47 -19.59 17.18
CA ILE A 159 19.14 -18.86 15.97
C ILE A 159 19.98 -17.57 15.84
N GLN A 160 20.31 -17.21 14.61
CA GLN A 160 21.01 -15.98 14.26
C GLN A 160 20.22 -15.22 13.21
N HIS A 161 20.39 -13.90 13.15
CA HIS A 161 19.68 -13.11 12.16
C HIS A 161 20.09 -13.49 10.72
N SER A 162 19.11 -13.78 9.88
CA SER A 162 19.35 -14.04 8.45
C SER A 162 19.74 -12.77 7.70
N GLU A 163 20.25 -12.91 6.47
CA GLU A 163 20.55 -11.76 5.62
C GLU A 163 19.31 -10.88 5.40
N ILE A 164 18.17 -11.49 5.08
CA ILE A 164 16.92 -10.76 4.82
C ILE A 164 16.36 -10.09 6.08
N ARG A 165 16.50 -10.71 7.25
CA ARG A 165 16.13 -10.07 8.52
C ARG A 165 17.02 -8.87 8.81
N ASN A 166 18.34 -8.99 8.65
CA ASN A 166 19.27 -7.88 8.83
C ASN A 166 18.96 -6.71 7.87
N VAL A 167 18.53 -7.00 6.64
CA VAL A 167 18.04 -5.97 5.70
C VAL A 167 16.79 -5.28 6.25
N LEU A 168 15.81 -6.03 6.76
CA LEU A 168 14.62 -5.46 7.40
C LEU A 168 14.99 -4.58 8.61
N THR A 169 15.86 -5.07 9.51
CA THR A 169 16.35 -4.31 10.67
C THR A 169 17.01 -3.01 10.24
N SER A 170 17.87 -3.04 9.22
CA SER A 170 18.52 -1.86 8.67
C SER A 170 17.50 -0.85 8.15
N LYS A 171 16.52 -1.32 7.36
CA LYS A 171 15.43 -0.47 6.85
C LYS A 171 14.62 0.18 7.98
N MET A 172 14.29 -0.59 9.01
CA MET A 172 13.50 -0.13 10.17
C MET A 172 14.28 0.76 11.14
N SER A 173 15.61 0.71 11.14
CA SER A 173 16.45 1.58 11.96
C SER A 173 16.54 3.03 11.46
N ARG A 174 16.22 3.27 10.20
CA ARG A 174 16.27 4.62 9.60
C ARG A 174 15.27 5.55 10.27
N THR A 175 15.65 6.81 10.42
CA THR A 175 14.72 7.88 10.83
C THR A 175 13.73 8.20 9.71
N PRO A 176 12.57 8.81 10.02
CA PRO A 176 11.67 9.33 8.99
C PRO A 176 12.36 10.28 8.02
N ALA A 177 13.26 11.13 8.51
CA ALA A 177 14.02 12.05 7.66
C ALA A 177 14.92 11.33 6.64
N GLN A 178 15.54 10.21 7.02
CA GLN A 178 16.35 9.40 6.12
C GLN A 178 15.47 8.75 5.03
N VAL A 179 14.36 8.12 5.40
CA VAL A 179 13.44 7.51 4.42
C VAL A 179 12.90 8.55 3.43
N ILE A 180 12.55 9.74 3.92
CA ILE A 180 12.12 10.85 3.08
C ILE A 180 13.24 11.28 2.13
N THR A 181 14.48 11.35 2.62
CA THR A 181 15.65 11.68 1.80
C THR A 181 15.89 10.64 0.70
N ASP A 182 15.82 9.36 1.05
CA ASP A 182 15.95 8.24 0.10
C ASP A 182 14.90 8.37 -1.01
N LEU A 183 13.62 8.61 -0.65
CA LEU A 183 12.52 8.77 -1.61
C LEU A 183 12.68 10.01 -2.53
N ILE A 184 12.97 11.19 -1.97
CA ILE A 184 13.10 12.41 -2.79
C ILE A 184 14.34 12.37 -3.68
N SER A 185 15.34 11.54 -3.38
CA SER A 185 16.51 11.38 -4.24
C SER A 185 16.17 10.71 -5.58
N VAL A 186 15.08 9.93 -5.62
CA VAL A 186 14.66 9.13 -6.77
C VAL A 186 13.41 9.71 -7.44
N TYR A 187 12.35 10.00 -6.66
CA TYR A 187 11.02 10.28 -7.19
C TYR A 187 10.70 11.78 -7.28
N GLY A 188 9.76 12.14 -8.16
CA GLY A 188 9.34 13.53 -8.34
C GLY A 188 10.42 14.43 -8.98
N GLN A 189 11.36 13.82 -9.70
CA GLN A 189 12.47 14.52 -10.35
C GLN A 189 12.13 14.99 -11.77
N HIS A 190 11.32 14.21 -12.50
CA HIS A 190 11.08 14.42 -13.92
C HIS A 190 9.59 14.28 -14.28
N LEU A 191 9.19 14.94 -15.37
CA LEU A 191 7.87 14.78 -15.99
C LEU A 191 8.06 14.37 -17.46
N ASN A 192 8.48 13.13 -17.67
CA ASN A 192 8.71 12.56 -19.00
C ASN A 192 7.43 11.99 -19.62
N LEU A 193 6.45 11.67 -18.78
CA LEU A 193 5.15 11.10 -19.08
C LEU A 193 4.05 11.99 -18.47
N ILE A 194 3.06 12.33 -19.28
CA ILE A 194 1.94 13.15 -18.83
C ILE A 194 0.95 12.23 -18.13
N ASN A 195 1.21 11.94 -16.86
CA ASN A 195 0.42 11.01 -16.05
C ASN A 195 0.41 11.45 -14.58
N TYR A 196 -0.65 11.10 -13.85
CA TYR A 196 -0.80 11.43 -12.44
C TYR A 196 0.38 10.96 -11.60
N THR A 197 1.02 9.84 -11.94
CA THR A 197 2.15 9.30 -11.16
C THR A 197 3.26 10.33 -11.02
N GLN A 198 3.70 10.93 -12.13
CA GLN A 198 4.73 11.97 -12.08
C GLN A 198 4.21 13.30 -11.53
N GLY A 199 2.96 13.67 -11.84
CA GLY A 199 2.35 14.88 -11.30
C GLY A 199 2.21 14.87 -9.77
N VAL A 200 1.77 13.74 -9.20
CA VAL A 200 1.70 13.53 -7.75
C VAL A 200 3.10 13.51 -7.14
N GLY A 201 4.08 12.89 -7.80
CA GLY A 201 5.46 12.88 -7.33
C GLY A 201 6.06 14.29 -7.21
N ILE A 202 5.85 15.13 -8.24
CA ILE A 202 6.29 16.54 -8.23
C ILE A 202 5.55 17.33 -7.14
N TYR A 203 4.25 17.14 -7.01
CA TYR A 203 3.45 17.78 -5.97
C TYR A 203 3.93 17.40 -4.56
N GLY A 204 4.12 16.10 -4.28
CA GLY A 204 4.65 15.62 -3.00
C GLY A 204 6.03 16.19 -2.69
N ARG A 205 6.92 16.25 -3.69
CA ARG A 205 8.24 16.85 -3.54
C ARG A 205 8.19 18.35 -3.22
N LEU A 206 7.29 19.11 -3.83
CA LEU A 206 7.08 20.53 -3.48
C LEU A 206 6.67 20.66 -2.01
N LEU A 207 5.66 19.91 -1.57
CA LEU A 207 5.17 19.94 -0.18
C LEU A 207 6.24 19.53 0.85
N ILE A 208 7.04 18.50 0.55
CA ILE A 208 8.17 18.10 1.39
C ILE A 208 9.18 19.25 1.45
N SER A 209 9.55 19.83 0.31
CA SER A 209 10.53 20.92 0.29
C SER A 209 10.06 22.19 1.00
N GLU A 210 8.75 22.48 1.01
CA GLU A 210 8.15 23.54 1.82
C GLU A 210 8.33 23.25 3.31
N SER A 211 8.00 22.02 3.73
CA SER A 211 8.12 21.58 5.13
C SER A 211 9.58 21.55 5.63
N LEU A 212 10.54 21.29 4.74
CA LEU A 212 11.98 21.27 5.05
C LEU A 212 12.68 22.63 4.85
N GLY A 213 11.95 23.68 4.43
CA GLY A 213 12.54 25.01 4.18
C GLY A 213 13.45 25.09 2.95
N GLN A 214 13.31 24.16 2.00
CA GLN A 214 14.13 24.03 0.77
C GLN A 214 13.38 24.48 -0.49
N ILE A 215 12.15 24.97 -0.36
CA ILE A 215 11.24 25.24 -1.47
C ILE A 215 11.80 26.16 -2.55
N SER A 216 12.60 27.18 -2.20
CA SER A 216 13.14 28.12 -3.19
C SER A 216 14.09 27.45 -4.19
N GLU A 217 14.96 26.55 -3.71
CA GLU A 217 15.88 25.80 -4.56
C GLU A 217 15.12 24.74 -5.36
N VAL A 218 14.26 23.98 -4.68
CA VAL A 218 13.51 22.88 -5.29
C VAL A 218 12.54 23.37 -6.37
N SER A 219 11.81 24.48 -6.14
CA SER A 219 10.94 25.07 -7.17
C SER A 219 11.73 25.51 -8.41
N LYS A 220 12.92 26.10 -8.26
CA LYS A 220 13.77 26.46 -9.41
C LYS A 220 14.28 25.24 -10.16
N ALA A 221 14.70 24.20 -9.43
CA ALA A 221 15.14 22.95 -10.04
C ALA A 221 14.01 22.28 -10.83
N ILE A 222 12.81 22.21 -10.26
CA ILE A 222 11.61 21.68 -10.92
C ILE A 222 11.24 22.54 -12.15
N ASP A 223 11.28 23.88 -12.04
CA ASP A 223 11.01 24.78 -13.18
C ASP A 223 11.95 24.51 -14.37
N ASN A 224 13.24 24.36 -14.09
CA ASN A 224 14.25 24.06 -15.10
C ASN A 224 13.97 22.70 -15.75
N THR A 225 13.73 21.66 -14.95
CA THR A 225 13.49 20.31 -15.47
C THR A 225 12.20 20.20 -16.28
N ILE A 226 11.12 20.87 -15.85
CA ILE A 226 9.81 20.78 -16.52
C ILE A 226 9.74 21.67 -17.78
N THR A 227 10.63 22.66 -17.91
CA THR A 227 10.66 23.53 -19.10
C THR A 227 10.85 22.74 -20.40
N ASP A 228 11.60 21.63 -20.36
CA ASP A 228 11.79 20.75 -21.52
C ASP A 228 10.80 19.57 -21.58
N SER A 229 9.82 19.53 -20.66
CA SER A 229 8.84 18.45 -20.60
C SER A 229 7.78 18.54 -21.71
N PRO A 230 7.07 17.43 -22.00
CA PRO A 230 5.93 17.44 -22.92
C PRO A 230 4.81 18.42 -22.53
N LEU A 231 4.71 18.83 -21.26
CA LEU A 231 3.66 19.77 -20.81
C LEU A 231 3.87 21.20 -21.30
N ASN A 232 5.10 21.57 -21.70
CA ASN A 232 5.38 22.90 -22.25
C ASN A 232 5.09 22.99 -23.76
N LYS A 233 4.59 21.91 -24.38
CA LYS A 233 4.22 21.87 -25.80
C LYS A 233 2.78 22.36 -26.03
N PRO A 234 2.46 22.87 -27.23
CA PRO A 234 1.06 23.10 -27.61
C PRO A 234 0.25 21.81 -27.50
N ASN A 235 -0.98 21.90 -26.98
CA ASN A 235 -1.85 20.77 -26.69
C ASN A 235 -1.16 19.66 -25.84
N PRO A 236 -0.76 19.97 -24.60
CA PRO A 236 0.07 19.05 -23.82
C PRO A 236 -0.64 17.74 -23.51
N PHE A 237 -1.97 17.68 -23.48
CA PHE A 237 -2.70 16.45 -23.12
C PHE A 237 -3.10 15.59 -24.34
N GLY A 238 -2.82 16.04 -25.56
CA GLY A 238 -3.27 15.39 -26.78
C GLY A 238 -4.79 15.54 -27.01
N ASP A 239 -5.32 14.79 -27.98
CA ASP A 239 -6.70 14.99 -28.46
C ASP A 239 -7.77 14.31 -27.58
N SER A 240 -7.38 13.24 -26.89
CA SER A 240 -8.28 12.41 -26.07
C SER A 240 -7.64 12.06 -24.72
N PRO A 241 -7.39 13.05 -23.84
CA PRO A 241 -6.77 12.79 -22.56
C PRO A 241 -7.70 12.05 -21.60
N THR A 242 -7.12 11.20 -20.78
CA THR A 242 -7.80 10.56 -19.64
C THR A 242 -7.70 11.43 -18.39
N GLY A 243 -8.52 11.15 -17.36
CA GLY A 243 -8.38 11.81 -16.05
C GLY A 243 -6.97 11.70 -15.46
N ALA A 244 -6.30 10.56 -15.66
CA ALA A 244 -4.91 10.34 -15.27
C ALA A 244 -3.94 11.33 -15.94
N ASN A 245 -4.16 11.67 -17.22
CA ASN A 245 -3.33 12.66 -17.91
C ASN A 245 -3.58 14.07 -17.33
N LEU A 246 -4.83 14.41 -17.05
CA LEU A 246 -5.21 15.73 -16.53
C LEU A 246 -4.70 15.95 -15.08
N ALA A 247 -4.78 14.93 -14.24
CA ALA A 247 -4.25 14.93 -12.88
C ALA A 247 -2.72 15.05 -12.80
N SER A 248 -2.00 14.94 -13.91
CA SER A 248 -0.55 15.22 -13.96
C SER A 248 -0.19 16.67 -13.61
N THR A 249 -1.16 17.58 -13.56
CA THR A 249 -0.96 19.04 -13.43
C THR A 249 -1.22 19.60 -12.04
N ILE A 250 -1.53 18.76 -11.05
CA ILE A 250 -1.98 19.21 -9.71
C ILE A 250 -0.94 20.06 -8.95
N TRP A 251 0.33 20.02 -9.36
CA TRP A 251 1.43 20.82 -8.81
C TRP A 251 1.53 22.23 -9.41
N ALA A 252 0.88 22.50 -10.55
CA ALA A 252 1.19 23.65 -11.40
C ALA A 252 1.06 25.01 -10.69
N TYR A 253 -0.05 25.22 -9.98
CA TYR A 253 -0.27 26.45 -9.23
C TYR A 253 0.68 26.62 -8.06
N ASP A 254 1.02 25.55 -7.34
CA ASP A 254 1.95 25.64 -6.22
C ASP A 254 3.37 25.99 -6.71
N LEU A 255 3.80 25.40 -7.83
CA LEU A 255 5.09 25.76 -8.43
C LEU A 255 5.11 27.24 -8.83
N SER A 256 4.11 27.71 -9.57
CA SER A 256 3.94 29.13 -9.93
C SER A 256 4.00 30.05 -8.72
N ARG A 257 3.23 29.74 -7.66
CA ARG A 257 3.19 30.49 -6.40
C ARG A 257 4.57 30.61 -5.77
N HIS A 258 5.32 29.51 -5.68
CA HIS A 258 6.65 29.52 -5.07
C HIS A 258 7.72 30.20 -5.94
N LEU A 259 7.53 30.23 -7.26
CA LEU A 259 8.37 30.99 -8.18
C LEU A 259 8.00 32.48 -8.24
N GLY A 260 6.88 32.90 -7.65
CA GLY A 260 6.36 34.26 -7.81
C GLY A 260 5.98 34.59 -9.27
N SER A 261 5.49 33.60 -10.02
CA SER A 261 5.12 33.71 -11.43
C SER A 261 3.75 33.10 -11.70
N SER A 262 3.21 33.29 -12.90
CA SER A 262 2.00 32.57 -13.38
C SER A 262 2.32 31.59 -14.52
N LYS A 263 3.61 31.23 -14.68
CA LYS A 263 4.12 30.48 -15.84
C LYS A 263 3.34 29.18 -16.06
N TRP A 264 3.02 28.47 -14.98
CA TRP A 264 2.46 27.11 -15.03
C TRP A 264 0.95 27.05 -14.77
N ASP A 265 0.32 28.15 -14.35
CA ASP A 265 -1.10 28.22 -13.95
C ASP A 265 -2.07 27.71 -15.02
N HIS A 266 -1.70 27.96 -16.28
CA HIS A 266 -2.47 27.55 -17.44
C HIS A 266 -2.64 26.02 -17.51
N LEU A 267 -1.69 25.22 -17.02
CA LEU A 267 -1.74 23.75 -17.11
C LEU A 267 -2.94 23.16 -16.35
N LEU A 268 -3.10 23.52 -15.07
CA LEU A 268 -4.24 23.03 -14.29
C LEU A 268 -5.55 23.61 -14.84
N THR A 269 -5.54 24.87 -15.28
CA THR A 269 -6.75 25.51 -15.85
C THR A 269 -7.19 24.83 -17.13
N SER A 270 -6.26 24.55 -18.04
CA SER A 270 -6.52 23.81 -19.27
C SER A 270 -7.00 22.40 -18.98
N ALA A 271 -6.40 21.71 -18.00
CA ALA A 271 -6.84 20.39 -17.57
C ALA A 271 -8.28 20.43 -17.01
N ALA A 272 -8.60 21.35 -16.12
CA ALA A 272 -9.93 21.50 -15.55
C ALA A 272 -11.00 21.85 -16.59
N ASN A 273 -10.66 22.67 -17.60
CA ASN A 273 -11.59 23.05 -18.67
C ASN A 273 -11.89 21.93 -19.67
N LEU A 274 -11.11 20.84 -19.65
CA LEU A 274 -11.41 19.64 -20.43
C LEU A 274 -12.47 18.76 -19.77
N TYR A 275 -12.69 18.93 -18.46
CA TYR A 275 -13.80 18.27 -17.79
C TYR A 275 -15.14 18.92 -18.16
N LYS A 276 -16.06 18.13 -18.71
CA LYS A 276 -17.35 18.63 -19.22
C LYS A 276 -18.45 17.62 -18.93
N ILE A 277 -19.58 18.11 -18.42
CA ILE A 277 -20.79 17.29 -18.27
C ILE A 277 -21.14 16.68 -19.62
N ASN A 278 -21.42 15.38 -19.62
CA ASN A 278 -21.80 14.66 -20.82
C ASN A 278 -23.19 15.08 -21.28
N THR A 279 -23.39 15.22 -22.59
CA THR A 279 -24.72 15.50 -23.15
C THR A 279 -25.68 14.32 -22.95
N ASP A 280 -25.14 13.11 -22.86
CA ASP A 280 -25.89 11.93 -22.43
C ASP A 280 -25.90 11.84 -20.90
N SER A 281 -27.06 12.02 -20.29
CA SER A 281 -27.25 11.98 -18.83
C SER A 281 -27.02 10.60 -18.20
N HIS A 282 -26.79 9.55 -19.00
CA HIS A 282 -26.43 8.21 -18.51
C HIS A 282 -24.92 7.98 -18.44
N LEU A 283 -24.11 8.92 -18.95
CA LEU A 283 -22.66 8.84 -18.96
C LEU A 283 -22.04 9.89 -18.03
N PRO A 284 -20.92 9.56 -17.36
CA PRO A 284 -20.22 10.53 -16.52
C PRO A 284 -19.61 11.66 -17.36
N PRO A 285 -19.26 12.79 -16.72
CA PRO A 285 -18.52 13.87 -17.36
C PRO A 285 -17.27 13.36 -18.09
N PHE A 286 -16.95 13.94 -19.24
CA PHE A 286 -15.65 13.72 -19.86
C PHE A 286 -14.54 14.27 -18.95
N PRO A 287 -13.33 13.68 -18.95
CA PRO A 287 -12.97 12.39 -19.55
C PRO A 287 -13.08 11.21 -18.55
N CYS A 288 -13.96 11.28 -17.54
CA CYS A 288 -14.17 10.16 -16.64
C CYS A 288 -14.60 8.91 -17.43
N ASP A 289 -14.21 7.75 -16.95
CA ASP A 289 -14.45 6.49 -17.63
C ASP A 289 -15.96 6.17 -17.64
N PRO A 290 -16.56 5.80 -18.79
CA PRO A 290 -17.99 5.46 -18.89
C PRO A 290 -18.50 4.41 -17.90
N ILE A 291 -17.65 3.51 -17.42
CA ILE A 291 -18.03 2.48 -16.45
C ILE A 291 -17.78 2.88 -14.99
N ILE A 292 -17.31 4.11 -14.74
CA ILE A 292 -17.02 4.73 -13.44
C ILE A 292 -16.08 3.87 -12.60
N ARG A 293 -14.83 4.29 -12.53
CA ARG A 293 -13.80 3.62 -11.73
C ARG A 293 -13.41 4.48 -10.54
N THR A 294 -12.93 3.84 -9.48
CA THR A 294 -12.46 4.52 -8.28
C THR A 294 -11.36 5.57 -8.55
N GLU A 295 -10.54 5.36 -9.57
CA GLU A 295 -9.48 6.29 -9.99
C GLU A 295 -10.03 7.65 -10.43
N ASP A 296 -11.18 7.67 -11.11
CA ASP A 296 -11.81 8.92 -11.56
C ASP A 296 -12.28 9.77 -10.38
N MET A 297 -12.57 9.16 -9.22
CA MET A 297 -12.87 9.91 -7.99
C MET A 297 -11.66 10.74 -7.56
N PHE A 298 -10.46 10.18 -7.65
CA PHE A 298 -9.23 10.94 -7.38
C PHE A 298 -8.97 11.99 -8.46
N TYR A 299 -8.92 11.60 -9.74
CA TYR A 299 -8.50 12.50 -10.80
C TYR A 299 -9.40 13.73 -10.91
N SER A 300 -10.72 13.52 -10.92
CA SER A 300 -11.68 14.61 -11.02
C SER A 300 -11.60 15.55 -9.82
N SER A 301 -11.65 15.04 -8.59
CA SER A 301 -11.59 15.85 -7.36
C SER A 301 -10.28 16.62 -7.22
N ALA A 302 -9.16 15.99 -7.56
CA ALA A 302 -7.85 16.61 -7.47
C ALA A 302 -7.70 17.78 -8.46
N VAL A 303 -8.22 17.64 -9.69
CA VAL A 303 -8.13 18.68 -10.72
C VAL A 303 -9.17 19.77 -10.50
N LEU A 304 -10.45 19.41 -10.44
CA LEU A 304 -11.57 20.35 -10.36
C LEU A 304 -11.63 21.08 -9.03
N GLY A 305 -11.31 20.41 -7.92
CA GLY A 305 -11.25 21.03 -6.59
C GLY A 305 -10.17 22.12 -6.50
N ARG A 306 -8.95 21.83 -6.98
CA ARG A 306 -7.86 22.82 -7.04
C ARG A 306 -8.18 23.98 -7.98
N ALA A 307 -8.77 23.70 -9.14
CA ALA A 307 -9.20 24.73 -10.07
C ALA A 307 -10.28 25.64 -9.47
N TYR A 308 -11.25 25.07 -8.73
CA TYR A 308 -12.23 25.84 -7.95
C TYR A 308 -11.55 26.72 -6.89
N LYS A 309 -10.63 26.16 -6.09
CA LYS A 309 -9.90 26.92 -5.08
C LYS A 309 -9.18 28.15 -5.66
N HIS A 310 -8.65 28.04 -6.89
CA HIS A 310 -7.95 29.13 -7.53
C HIS A 310 -8.88 30.15 -8.20
N HIS A 311 -9.89 29.69 -8.93
CA HIS A 311 -10.73 30.56 -9.78
C HIS A 311 -12.05 30.99 -9.13
N ALA A 312 -12.45 30.37 -8.03
CA ALA A 312 -13.78 30.48 -7.42
C ALA A 312 -14.96 30.21 -8.39
N ASN A 313 -14.70 29.50 -9.49
CA ASN A 313 -15.70 29.16 -10.50
C ASN A 313 -16.48 27.90 -10.09
N THR A 314 -17.74 28.07 -9.69
CA THR A 314 -18.61 26.97 -9.25
C THR A 314 -18.90 25.96 -10.35
N GLY A 315 -18.71 26.30 -11.64
CA GLY A 315 -18.89 25.36 -12.75
C GLY A 315 -18.00 24.11 -12.63
N TYR A 316 -16.81 24.23 -12.02
CA TYR A 316 -15.97 23.07 -11.74
C TYR A 316 -16.61 22.13 -10.70
N LEU A 317 -17.30 22.71 -9.70
CA LEU A 317 -18.03 21.94 -8.70
C LEU A 317 -19.32 21.34 -9.28
N ASP A 318 -19.96 22.00 -10.24
CA ASP A 318 -21.13 21.46 -10.94
C ASP A 318 -20.76 20.19 -11.72
N VAL A 319 -19.57 20.14 -12.33
CA VAL A 319 -19.05 18.92 -12.98
C VAL A 319 -18.74 17.83 -11.95
N LEU A 320 -18.11 18.17 -10.81
CA LEU A 320 -17.86 17.21 -9.73
C LEU A 320 -19.15 16.62 -9.18
N ASP A 321 -20.15 17.45 -8.91
CA ASP A 321 -21.44 16.98 -8.40
C ASP A 321 -22.13 16.05 -9.39
N ASN A 322 -22.08 16.38 -10.69
CA ASN A 322 -22.62 15.52 -11.73
C ASN A 322 -21.94 14.14 -11.74
N PHE A 323 -20.62 14.08 -11.58
CA PHE A 323 -19.88 12.82 -11.46
C PHE A 323 -20.26 12.06 -10.18
N TYR A 324 -20.20 12.69 -9.00
CA TYR A 324 -20.46 12.03 -7.72
C TYR A 324 -21.90 11.56 -7.53
N LEU A 325 -22.89 12.20 -8.18
CA LEU A 325 -24.26 11.69 -8.24
C LEU A 325 -24.38 10.34 -8.98
N MET A 326 -23.44 10.02 -9.86
CA MET A 326 -23.39 8.75 -10.59
C MET A 326 -22.54 7.68 -9.89
N VAL A 327 -21.64 8.10 -9.00
CA VAL A 327 -20.78 7.19 -8.24
C VAL A 327 -21.64 6.42 -7.23
N ASN A 328 -21.74 5.10 -7.43
CA ASN A 328 -22.40 4.17 -6.52
C ASN A 328 -21.55 2.92 -6.36
N LEU A 329 -20.40 3.10 -5.71
CA LEU A 329 -19.34 2.09 -5.55
C LEU A 329 -19.09 1.70 -4.09
N GLN A 330 -19.44 2.56 -3.11
CA GLN A 330 -19.28 2.21 -1.69
C GLN A 330 -20.34 1.20 -1.27
N GLN A 331 -19.90 0.13 -0.61
CA GLN A 331 -20.75 -0.94 -0.09
C GLN A 331 -21.10 -0.71 1.38
N SER A 332 -21.97 -1.57 1.93
CA SER A 332 -22.36 -1.50 3.35
C SER A 332 -21.19 -1.71 4.32
N THR A 333 -20.11 -2.36 3.88
CA THR A 333 -18.85 -2.50 4.63
C THR A 333 -18.03 -1.21 4.69
N GLY A 334 -18.44 -0.14 4.00
CA GLY A 334 -17.66 1.09 3.87
C GLY A 334 -16.53 1.02 2.84
N LEU A 335 -16.21 -0.17 2.32
CA LEU A 335 -15.26 -0.38 1.23
C LEU A 335 -15.92 -0.14 -0.15
N PHE A 336 -15.10 0.05 -1.17
CA PHE A 336 -15.50 0.36 -2.53
C PHE A 336 -15.23 -0.82 -3.45
N TRP A 337 -16.18 -1.09 -4.35
CA TRP A 337 -15.87 -1.85 -5.55
C TRP A 337 -15.00 -1.02 -6.49
N HIS A 338 -14.07 -1.67 -7.19
CA HIS A 338 -13.25 -1.01 -8.22
C HIS A 338 -14.13 -0.35 -9.31
N SER A 339 -15.16 -1.07 -9.78
CA SER A 339 -16.26 -0.53 -10.56
C SER A 339 -17.51 -1.42 -10.42
N LYS A 340 -18.66 -0.99 -10.94
CA LYS A 340 -19.85 -1.85 -10.99
C LYS A 340 -19.65 -3.11 -11.85
N SER A 341 -18.81 -3.03 -12.88
CA SER A 341 -18.51 -4.16 -13.77
C SER A 341 -17.37 -5.05 -13.26
N SER A 342 -16.68 -4.64 -12.19
CA SER A 342 -15.61 -5.40 -11.54
C SER A 342 -15.77 -5.23 -10.02
N PRO A 343 -16.76 -5.92 -9.41
CA PRO A 343 -17.22 -5.68 -8.04
C PRO A 343 -16.30 -6.31 -6.98
N TYR A 344 -15.01 -5.98 -7.05
CA TYR A 344 -13.97 -6.47 -6.14
C TYR A 344 -13.40 -5.32 -5.32
N VAL A 345 -13.10 -5.58 -4.04
CA VAL A 345 -12.52 -4.60 -3.11
C VAL A 345 -11.00 -4.51 -3.27
N TRP A 346 -10.59 -4.22 -4.50
CA TRP A 346 -9.19 -3.98 -4.84
C TRP A 346 -8.65 -2.82 -4.02
N SER A 347 -7.53 -3.05 -3.32
CA SER A 347 -7.03 -2.14 -2.29
C SER A 347 -6.61 -0.80 -2.85
N ARG A 348 -5.84 -0.77 -3.94
CA ARG A 348 -5.46 0.50 -4.56
C ARG A 348 -6.65 1.23 -5.17
N GLY A 349 -7.67 0.51 -5.66
CA GLY A 349 -8.95 1.11 -6.06
C GLY A 349 -9.63 1.81 -4.87
N ASN A 350 -9.69 1.14 -3.73
CA ASN A 350 -10.16 1.74 -2.47
C ASN A 350 -9.31 2.94 -2.03
N GLY A 351 -7.99 2.85 -2.20
CA GLY A 351 -7.06 3.96 -2.05
C GLY A 351 -7.46 5.16 -2.90
N PHE A 352 -7.68 4.97 -4.20
CA PHE A 352 -8.12 6.07 -5.08
C PHE A 352 -9.49 6.63 -4.70
N ALA A 353 -10.43 5.78 -4.27
CA ALA A 353 -11.73 6.24 -3.78
C ALA A 353 -11.55 7.19 -2.59
N VAL A 354 -10.85 6.75 -1.53
CA VAL A 354 -10.66 7.57 -0.32
C VAL A 354 -9.78 8.80 -0.58
N LEU A 355 -8.80 8.69 -1.48
CA LEU A 355 -8.01 9.82 -1.94
C LEU A 355 -8.89 10.87 -2.62
N GLY A 356 -9.77 10.45 -3.53
CA GLY A 356 -10.75 11.33 -4.18
C GLY A 356 -11.70 12.01 -3.20
N LEU A 357 -12.23 11.26 -2.22
CA LEU A 357 -13.06 11.84 -1.15
C LEU A 357 -12.27 12.86 -0.32
N SER A 358 -11.01 12.57 0.02
CA SER A 358 -10.16 13.50 0.79
C SER A 358 -9.85 14.79 0.01
N GLU A 359 -9.64 14.69 -1.30
CA GLU A 359 -9.40 15.82 -2.19
C GLU A 359 -10.68 16.65 -2.36
N TYR A 360 -11.85 16.01 -2.52
CA TYR A 360 -13.14 16.70 -2.52
C TYR A 360 -13.33 17.49 -1.22
N LEU A 361 -13.17 16.86 -0.06
CA LEU A 361 -13.36 17.50 1.25
C LEU A 361 -12.32 18.57 1.55
N THR A 362 -11.17 18.56 0.87
CA THR A 362 -10.14 19.62 1.01
C THR A 362 -10.55 20.91 0.29
N TYR A 363 -11.24 20.82 -0.84
CA TYR A 363 -11.46 21.98 -1.72
C TYR A 363 -12.91 22.42 -1.87
N VAL A 364 -13.87 21.52 -1.67
CA VAL A 364 -15.29 21.83 -1.85
C VAL A 364 -15.85 22.46 -0.58
N PRO A 365 -16.59 23.58 -0.66
CA PRO A 365 -17.19 24.22 0.50
C PRO A 365 -18.22 23.33 1.23
N GLU A 366 -18.27 23.45 2.55
CA GLU A 366 -19.18 22.66 3.41
C GLU A 366 -20.67 22.87 3.12
N ASN A 367 -21.03 24.03 2.56
CA ASN A 367 -22.41 24.35 2.19
C ASN A 367 -22.86 23.74 0.84
N ARG A 368 -21.99 23.02 0.14
CA ARG A 368 -22.33 22.30 -1.10
C ARG A 368 -23.24 21.12 -0.79
N SER A 369 -24.25 20.87 -1.63
CA SER A 369 -25.30 19.88 -1.38
C SER A 369 -24.80 18.45 -1.12
N LEU A 370 -23.73 18.03 -1.82
CA LEU A 370 -23.17 16.69 -1.65
C LEU A 370 -22.14 16.58 -0.52
N TYR A 371 -21.73 17.69 0.11
CA TYR A 371 -20.62 17.69 1.07
C TYR A 371 -20.84 16.70 2.21
N GLU A 372 -22.00 16.73 2.87
CA GLU A 372 -22.30 15.80 3.97
C GLU A 372 -22.37 14.34 3.51
N SER A 373 -22.86 14.07 2.30
CA SER A 373 -22.86 12.70 1.76
C SER A 373 -21.43 12.19 1.56
N ILE A 374 -20.56 13.00 0.94
CA ILE A 374 -19.14 12.67 0.71
C ILE A 374 -18.40 12.51 2.04
N ARG A 375 -18.65 13.40 3.00
CA ARG A 375 -18.10 13.33 4.35
C ARG A 375 -18.49 12.01 5.03
N ASN A 376 -19.76 11.61 4.95
CA ASN A 376 -20.22 10.35 5.53
C ASN A 376 -19.59 9.12 4.85
N GLN A 377 -19.38 9.15 3.54
CA GLN A 377 -18.66 8.07 2.84
C GLN A 377 -17.21 7.96 3.33
N PHE A 378 -16.51 9.08 3.49
CA PHE A 378 -15.14 9.13 4.01
C PHE A 378 -15.05 8.59 5.45
N LEU A 379 -15.96 9.01 6.34
CA LEU A 379 -16.02 8.51 7.71
C LEU A 379 -16.39 7.02 7.78
N SER A 380 -17.31 6.57 6.92
CA SER A 380 -17.68 5.15 6.82
C SER A 380 -16.50 4.29 6.39
N PHE A 381 -15.68 4.76 5.45
CA PHE A 381 -14.46 4.06 5.04
C PHE A 381 -13.51 3.88 6.23
N PHE A 382 -13.15 4.98 6.92
CA PHE A 382 -12.19 4.91 8.03
C PHE A 382 -12.71 4.16 9.26
N LYS A 383 -14.03 4.15 9.48
CA LYS A 383 -14.64 3.33 10.52
C LYS A 383 -14.41 1.83 10.31
N ASN A 384 -14.35 1.36 9.06
CA ASN A 384 -14.28 -0.07 8.75
C ASN A 384 -12.90 -0.53 8.29
N ILE A 385 -12.16 0.29 7.53
CA ILE A 385 -10.85 -0.09 6.96
C ILE A 385 -9.82 -0.49 8.01
N VAL A 386 -9.93 0.03 9.24
CA VAL A 386 -9.05 -0.31 10.37
C VAL A 386 -9.05 -1.81 10.68
N GLU A 387 -10.16 -2.51 10.44
CA GLU A 387 -10.30 -3.95 10.67
C GLU A 387 -9.62 -4.80 9.57
N TYR A 388 -9.21 -4.17 8.46
CA TYR A 388 -8.57 -4.82 7.32
C TYR A 388 -7.06 -4.54 7.23
N GLN A 389 -6.51 -3.82 8.22
CA GLN A 389 -5.07 -3.60 8.28
C GLN A 389 -4.39 -4.85 8.83
N ASP A 390 -3.43 -5.37 8.08
CA ASP A 390 -2.61 -6.49 8.51
C ASP A 390 -1.72 -6.09 9.69
N ILE A 391 -1.25 -7.09 10.46
CA ILE A 391 -0.35 -6.85 11.61
C ILE A 391 0.96 -6.17 11.22
N SER A 392 1.43 -6.34 9.98
CA SER A 392 2.56 -5.60 9.43
C SER A 392 2.29 -4.10 9.24
N GLY A 393 1.02 -3.67 9.34
CA GLY A 393 0.53 -2.33 9.08
C GLY A 393 0.14 -2.07 7.62
N GLY A 394 0.31 -3.05 6.74
CA GLY A 394 -0.07 -2.96 5.33
C GLY A 394 -1.54 -3.30 5.06
N PHE A 395 -1.95 -3.07 3.83
CA PHE A 395 -3.24 -3.53 3.30
C PHE A 395 -3.00 -4.55 2.18
N HIS A 396 -3.75 -5.64 2.19
CA HIS A 396 -3.69 -6.68 1.17
C HIS A 396 -4.18 -6.16 -0.20
N GLU A 397 -3.63 -6.64 -1.31
CA GLU A 397 -4.01 -6.28 -2.70
C GLU A 397 -5.52 -6.37 -2.91
N LEU A 398 -6.16 -7.37 -2.32
CA LEU A 398 -7.60 -7.49 -2.13
C LEU A 398 -7.90 -7.37 -0.64
N LEU A 399 -8.61 -6.32 -0.23
CA LEU A 399 -8.79 -5.98 1.18
C LEU A 399 -9.49 -7.09 1.98
N ASP A 400 -10.49 -7.74 1.39
CA ASP A 400 -11.26 -8.82 2.01
C ASP A 400 -10.64 -10.22 1.79
N THR A 401 -9.45 -10.28 1.20
CA THR A 401 -8.76 -11.53 0.90
C THR A 401 -7.32 -11.44 1.44
N PRO A 402 -7.11 -11.71 2.75
CA PRO A 402 -5.79 -11.58 3.38
C PRO A 402 -4.74 -12.59 2.87
N SER A 403 -5.13 -13.54 2.02
CA SER A 403 -4.18 -14.33 1.22
C SER A 403 -3.54 -13.57 0.08
N SER A 404 -4.09 -12.45 -0.37
CA SER A 404 -3.39 -11.64 -1.36
C SER A 404 -2.16 -10.97 -0.72
N TYR A 405 -1.14 -10.65 -1.51
CA TYR A 405 0.06 -10.00 -0.98
C TYR A 405 -0.27 -8.60 -0.45
N LEU A 406 0.54 -8.10 0.49
CA LEU A 406 0.41 -6.75 1.04
C LEU A 406 0.88 -5.72 0.02
N GLU A 407 0.10 -4.68 -0.25
CA GLU A 407 0.34 -3.72 -1.34
C GLU A 407 0.81 -2.35 -0.83
N PHE A 408 1.95 -1.91 -1.36
CA PHE A 408 2.65 -0.70 -0.95
C PHE A 408 1.90 0.60 -1.28
N THR A 409 1.37 0.71 -2.49
CA THR A 409 0.80 1.96 -2.99
C THR A 409 -0.47 2.35 -2.24
N SER A 410 -1.37 1.39 -2.06
CA SER A 410 -2.63 1.50 -1.33
C SER A 410 -2.37 1.89 0.12
N THR A 411 -1.39 1.24 0.76
CA THR A 411 -1.00 1.57 2.13
C THR A 411 -0.54 3.02 2.26
N CYS A 412 0.26 3.53 1.31
CA CYS A 412 0.62 4.95 1.27
C CYS A 412 -0.61 5.86 1.11
N ILE A 413 -1.52 5.52 0.19
CA ILE A 413 -2.70 6.35 -0.10
C ILE A 413 -3.66 6.40 1.11
N ILE A 414 -3.92 5.26 1.75
CA ILE A 414 -4.80 5.18 2.92
C ILE A 414 -4.17 5.93 4.10
N GLY A 415 -2.86 5.78 4.33
CA GLY A 415 -2.12 6.55 5.33
C GLY A 415 -2.17 8.06 5.10
N TYR A 416 -2.00 8.51 3.84
CA TYR A 416 -2.17 9.91 3.46
C TYR A 416 -3.59 10.41 3.76
N ALA A 417 -4.61 9.67 3.32
CA ALA A 417 -6.00 10.08 3.47
C ALA A 417 -6.40 10.15 4.96
N ALA A 418 -5.88 9.25 5.81
CA ALA A 418 -6.09 9.29 7.26
C ALA A 418 -5.50 10.58 7.87
N LEU A 419 -4.24 10.90 7.56
CA LEU A 419 -3.60 12.13 8.01
C LEU A 419 -4.31 13.39 7.48
N ARG A 420 -4.76 13.36 6.23
CA ARG A 420 -5.54 14.45 5.64
C ARG A 420 -6.86 14.63 6.38
N GLY A 421 -7.57 13.54 6.68
CA GLY A 421 -8.79 13.56 7.49
C GLY A 421 -8.57 14.17 8.87
N LYS A 422 -7.45 13.83 9.53
CA LYS A 422 -7.06 14.47 10.81
C LYS A 422 -6.79 15.97 10.65
N SER A 423 -6.05 16.36 9.60
CA SER A 423 -5.74 17.75 9.30
C SER A 423 -6.97 18.60 9.01
N LEU A 424 -8.02 17.99 8.45
CA LEU A 424 -9.33 18.61 8.22
C LEU A 424 -10.26 18.57 9.45
N GLY A 425 -9.82 17.98 10.58
CA GLY A 425 -10.65 17.80 11.78
C GLY A 425 -11.78 16.78 11.63
N LEU A 426 -11.73 15.93 10.59
CA LEU A 426 -12.74 14.90 10.32
C LEU A 426 -12.48 13.59 11.08
N LEU A 427 -11.21 13.27 11.33
CA LEU A 427 -10.78 12.07 12.04
C LEU A 427 -10.04 12.43 13.33
N GLY A 428 -10.25 11.64 14.38
CA GLY A 428 -9.62 11.79 15.68
C GLY A 428 -8.44 10.83 15.91
N PRO A 429 -8.07 10.59 17.18
CA PRO A 429 -7.00 9.66 17.56
C PRO A 429 -7.26 8.18 17.24
N GLU A 430 -8.50 7.81 16.89
CA GLU A 430 -8.89 6.44 16.56
C GLU A 430 -8.14 5.86 15.35
N VAL A 431 -7.63 6.71 14.45
CA VAL A 431 -6.83 6.29 13.28
C VAL A 431 -5.31 6.35 13.52
N ASP A 432 -4.84 6.71 14.72
CA ASP A 432 -3.41 6.87 15.00
C ASP A 432 -2.64 5.54 14.81
N ALA A 433 -3.21 4.44 15.32
CA ALA A 433 -2.62 3.11 15.15
C ALA A 433 -2.51 2.72 13.67
N LEU A 434 -3.54 3.05 12.87
CA LEU A 434 -3.53 2.81 11.42
C LEU A 434 -2.41 3.56 10.72
N ILE A 435 -2.22 4.84 11.05
CA ILE A 435 -1.17 5.67 10.47
C ILE A 435 0.22 5.16 10.86
N HIS A 436 0.42 4.77 12.12
CA HIS A 436 1.66 4.17 12.58
C HIS A 436 1.98 2.85 11.87
N GLY A 437 0.98 1.97 11.74
CA GLY A 437 1.12 0.72 10.99
C GLY A 437 1.51 0.98 9.53
N ALA A 438 0.76 1.86 8.84
CA ALA A 438 1.02 2.19 7.45
C ALA A 438 2.44 2.78 7.25
N TRP A 439 2.89 3.63 8.17
CA TRP A 439 4.25 4.16 8.14
C TRP A 439 5.32 3.07 8.31
N ASN A 440 5.17 2.19 9.29
CA ASN A 440 6.12 1.10 9.55
C ASN A 440 6.20 0.14 8.35
N PHE A 441 5.04 -0.18 7.77
CA PHE A 441 4.95 -0.99 6.57
C PHE A 441 5.71 -0.37 5.38
N VAL A 442 5.51 0.93 5.15
CA VAL A 442 6.18 1.69 4.08
C VAL A 442 7.69 1.74 4.34
N LYS A 443 8.10 2.03 5.57
CA LYS A 443 9.50 2.10 6.00
C LYS A 443 10.25 0.78 5.77
N ALA A 444 9.59 -0.36 6.02
CA ALA A 444 10.14 -1.69 5.77
C ALA A 444 10.34 -2.02 4.27
N ARG A 445 9.69 -1.27 3.37
CA ARG A 445 9.60 -1.58 1.94
C ARG A 445 10.29 -0.58 1.01
N VAL A 446 10.77 0.54 1.55
CA VAL A 446 11.68 1.44 0.84
C VAL A 446 13.11 1.04 1.21
N ASP A 447 14.05 0.88 0.28
CA ASP A 447 15.47 0.70 0.60
C ASP A 447 16.25 2.02 0.58
N ALA A 448 17.56 1.98 0.84
CA ALA A 448 18.41 3.18 0.89
C ALA A 448 18.67 3.80 -0.49
N ASP A 449 18.44 3.05 -1.57
CA ASP A 449 18.50 3.53 -2.95
C ASP A 449 17.13 4.03 -3.43
N GLY A 450 16.14 4.09 -2.53
CA GLY A 450 14.78 4.53 -2.82
C GLY A 450 13.94 3.50 -3.57
N ASN A 451 14.41 2.26 -3.78
CA ASN A 451 13.59 1.23 -4.40
C ASN A 451 12.46 0.78 -3.48
N ILE A 452 11.34 0.42 -4.09
CA ILE A 452 10.13 -0.01 -3.40
C ILE A 452 9.97 -1.53 -3.56
N THR A 453 9.41 -2.19 -2.54
CA THR A 453 9.01 -3.60 -2.58
C THR A 453 7.49 -3.69 -2.41
N ASP A 454 6.87 -4.64 -3.12
CA ASP A 454 5.43 -4.94 -3.09
C ASP A 454 4.50 -3.86 -3.68
N ALA A 455 4.94 -3.21 -4.76
CA ALA A 455 4.08 -2.35 -5.54
C ALA A 455 3.21 -3.19 -6.49
N CYS A 456 1.88 -3.06 -6.46
CA CYS A 456 1.06 -3.73 -7.48
C CYS A 456 1.36 -3.09 -8.85
N PHE A 457 1.64 -3.91 -9.86
CA PHE A 457 1.90 -3.45 -11.23
C PHE A 457 0.73 -2.63 -11.79
N ASN A 458 0.92 -1.96 -12.92
CA ASN A 458 -0.15 -1.21 -13.58
C ASN A 458 -1.39 -2.11 -13.81
N THR A 459 -2.50 -1.78 -13.17
CA THR A 459 -3.71 -2.63 -13.09
C THR A 459 -4.91 -1.76 -13.40
N GLY A 460 -5.65 -2.12 -14.46
CA GLY A 460 -7.00 -1.63 -14.70
C GLY A 460 -8.03 -2.64 -14.21
N LEU A 461 -9.27 -2.52 -14.68
CA LEU A 461 -10.30 -3.52 -14.36
C LEU A 461 -9.85 -4.92 -14.79
N GLN A 462 -9.99 -5.88 -13.89
CA GLN A 462 -9.77 -7.30 -14.18
C GLN A 462 -11.11 -8.03 -14.36
N PRO A 463 -11.12 -9.12 -15.16
CA PRO A 463 -12.34 -9.86 -15.47
C PRO A 463 -12.87 -10.70 -14.31
N ASP A 464 -12.00 -11.10 -13.37
CA ASP A 464 -12.33 -11.97 -12.25
C ASP A 464 -11.43 -11.70 -11.03
N LEU A 465 -11.79 -12.31 -9.89
CA LEU A 465 -11.06 -12.18 -8.61
C LEU A 465 -9.64 -12.72 -8.71
N GLU A 466 -9.45 -13.86 -9.37
CA GLU A 466 -8.14 -14.51 -9.54
C GLU A 466 -7.17 -13.58 -10.27
N SER A 467 -7.65 -12.85 -11.28
CA SER A 467 -6.85 -11.87 -12.02
C SER A 467 -6.38 -10.69 -11.15
N TYR A 468 -7.13 -10.30 -10.10
CA TYR A 468 -6.65 -9.36 -9.08
C TYR A 468 -5.66 -10.01 -8.12
N TYR A 469 -5.99 -11.21 -7.65
CA TYR A 469 -5.16 -11.96 -6.71
C TYR A 469 -3.75 -12.23 -7.26
N LEU A 470 -3.65 -12.53 -8.56
CA LEU A 470 -2.41 -12.83 -9.27
C LEU A 470 -1.75 -11.60 -9.89
N ARG A 471 -2.18 -10.38 -9.54
CA ARG A 471 -1.49 -9.17 -10.01
C ARG A 471 -0.05 -9.18 -9.51
N PRO A 472 0.92 -8.82 -10.36
CA PRO A 472 2.30 -8.80 -9.91
C PRO A 472 2.57 -7.76 -8.83
N ALA A 473 3.35 -8.17 -7.84
CA ALA A 473 3.95 -7.31 -6.83
C ALA A 473 5.39 -6.98 -7.26
N VAL A 474 5.58 -5.86 -7.96
CA VAL A 474 6.89 -5.46 -8.49
C VAL A 474 7.78 -4.85 -7.40
N SER A 475 9.09 -4.97 -7.60
CA SER A 475 10.11 -4.36 -6.74
C SER A 475 11.11 -3.58 -7.58
N GLY A 476 11.69 -2.52 -7.02
CA GLY A 476 12.60 -1.61 -7.72
C GLY A 476 12.02 -0.20 -7.87
N TYR A 477 12.43 0.48 -8.93
CA TYR A 477 11.89 1.78 -9.30
C TYR A 477 10.45 1.66 -9.85
N ASP A 478 9.48 2.30 -9.18
CA ASP A 478 8.13 2.47 -9.69
C ASP A 478 7.61 3.90 -9.36
N ASP A 479 7.40 4.72 -10.40
CA ASP A 479 6.92 6.10 -10.27
C ASP A 479 5.56 6.21 -9.57
N ARG A 480 4.67 5.23 -9.74
CA ARG A 480 3.34 5.23 -9.12
C ARG A 480 3.48 5.11 -7.61
N SER A 481 4.17 4.08 -7.16
CA SER A 481 4.36 3.81 -5.73
C SER A 481 5.23 4.87 -5.07
N GLY A 482 6.30 5.30 -5.73
CA GLY A 482 7.16 6.39 -5.26
C GLY A 482 6.40 7.70 -5.11
N SER A 483 5.54 8.06 -6.06
CA SER A 483 4.71 9.26 -5.97
C SER A 483 3.74 9.23 -4.78
N MET A 484 3.13 8.09 -4.49
CA MET A 484 2.21 7.95 -3.36
C MET A 484 2.96 7.92 -2.03
N ALA A 485 4.17 7.38 -1.98
CA ALA A 485 5.05 7.48 -0.81
C ALA A 485 5.48 8.94 -0.55
N LEU A 486 5.82 9.70 -1.60
CA LEU A 486 6.07 11.15 -1.48
C LEU A 486 4.83 11.90 -0.99
N LEU A 487 3.64 11.55 -1.49
CA LEU A 487 2.39 12.16 -1.04
C LEU A 487 2.13 11.88 0.45
N PHE A 488 2.25 10.62 0.89
CA PHE A 488 2.07 10.24 2.29
C PHE A 488 3.08 10.92 3.21
N THR A 489 4.37 10.89 2.86
CA THR A 489 5.42 11.54 3.65
C THR A 489 5.30 13.06 3.69
N SER A 490 4.84 13.68 2.61
CA SER A 490 4.55 15.11 2.62
C SER A 490 3.48 15.49 3.65
N GLU A 491 2.46 14.65 3.81
CA GLU A 491 1.38 14.88 4.76
C GLU A 491 1.81 14.56 6.19
N LEU A 492 2.69 13.58 6.41
CA LEU A 492 3.32 13.34 7.72
C LEU A 492 4.04 14.60 8.22
N LEU A 493 4.85 15.22 7.36
CA LEU A 493 5.56 16.46 7.69
C LEU A 493 4.57 17.62 7.93
N ARG A 494 3.61 17.79 7.03
CA ARG A 494 2.64 18.91 7.09
C ARG A 494 1.72 18.83 8.32
N ALA A 495 1.29 17.63 8.67
CA ALA A 495 0.46 17.39 9.86
C ALA A 495 1.26 17.44 11.17
N GLY A 496 2.61 17.42 11.11
CA GLY A 496 3.46 17.30 12.28
C GLY A 496 3.21 16.00 13.05
N PHE A 497 2.77 14.93 12.36
CA PHE A 497 2.43 13.67 13.00
C PHE A 497 3.69 12.90 13.38
N ASN A 498 3.87 12.60 14.66
CA ASN A 498 5.09 12.00 15.17
C ASN A 498 5.07 10.48 14.98
N VAL A 499 5.68 10.01 13.88
CA VAL A 499 5.95 8.59 13.64
C VAL A 499 7.26 8.16 14.30
N ARG A 500 7.32 6.91 14.76
CA ARG A 500 8.50 6.32 15.41
C ARG A 500 9.37 5.55 14.42
#